data_AF-H9FFK9-F1
#
_entry.id   AF-H9FFK9-F1
#
_cell.length_a   1.000
_cell.length_b   1.000
_cell.length_c   1.000
_cell.angle_alpha   90.00
_cell.angle_beta   90.00
_cell.angle_gamma   90.00
#
_symmetry.space_group_name_H-M   'P 1'
#
loop_
_entity.id
_entity.type
_entity.pdbx_description
1 polymer ?
#
loop_
_entity_poly.entity_id
_entity_poly.type
_entity_poly.pdbx_seq_one_letter_code
_entity_poly.pdbx_strand_id
1 'polypeptide(L)'
;KGKGRTSRIRRRKLCRSSEPRGVNESHKSEFIELRKWLKARKFQDSNLAPACFPGTGRGLMSQTSLQEGQMIISLPESCLLTTDTVIRSYLGAYITKWK
;
A
#
# COMPACT_ATOMS: atom_id res chain seq x y z
N LYS A 1 23.19 -29.11 5.99
CA LYS A 1 24.41 -29.20 5.15
C LYS A 1 24.33 -28.20 3.98
N GLY A 2 25.40 -27.43 3.71
CA GLY A 2 25.50 -26.49 2.57
C GLY A 2 25.17 -25.01 2.85
N LYS A 3 25.98 -24.30 3.67
CA LYS A 3 25.84 -22.83 3.92
C LYS A 3 26.66 -21.94 2.95
N GLY A 4 27.38 -22.54 2.00
CA GLY A 4 28.26 -21.84 1.06
C GLY A 4 27.53 -20.98 0.02
N ARG A 5 28.27 -20.07 -0.63
CA ARG A 5 27.76 -19.14 -1.66
C ARG A 5 27.10 -19.89 -2.82
N THR A 6 27.70 -20.97 -3.32
CA THR A 6 27.14 -21.82 -4.39
C THR A 6 25.81 -22.47 -3.99
N SER A 7 25.71 -22.98 -2.76
CA SER A 7 24.46 -23.55 -2.24
C SER A 7 23.35 -22.50 -2.18
N ARG A 8 23.67 -21.27 -1.72
CA ARG A 8 22.72 -20.13 -1.71
C ARG A 8 22.26 -19.74 -3.11
N ILE A 9 23.18 -19.68 -4.08
CA ILE A 9 22.85 -19.38 -5.49
C ILE A 9 21.95 -20.48 -6.08
N ARG A 10 22.30 -21.76 -5.88
CA ARG A 10 21.52 -22.90 -6.37
C ARG A 10 20.11 -22.91 -5.79
N ARG A 11 19.97 -22.65 -4.48
CA ARG A 11 18.66 -22.53 -3.82
C ARG A 11 17.84 -21.37 -4.37
N ARG A 12 18.43 -20.19 -4.59
CA ARG A 12 17.72 -19.06 -5.21
C ARG A 12 17.23 -19.39 -6.61
N LYS A 13 18.02 -20.08 -7.43
CA LYS A 13 17.62 -20.51 -8.78
C LYS A 13 16.42 -21.47 -8.73
N LEU A 14 16.42 -22.42 -7.80
CA LEU A 14 15.27 -23.32 -7.55
C LEU A 14 14.02 -22.54 -7.09
N CYS A 15 14.17 -21.50 -6.27
CA CYS A 15 13.03 -20.67 -5.82
C CYS A 15 12.61 -19.56 -6.82
N ARG A 16 13.25 -19.46 -8.00
CA ARG A 16 12.88 -18.49 -9.05
C ARG A 16 11.85 -19.04 -10.05
N SER A 17 11.47 -20.31 -9.94
CA SER A 17 10.40 -20.90 -10.76
C SER A 17 8.99 -20.53 -10.27
N SER A 18 8.85 -19.79 -9.17
CA SER A 18 7.57 -19.21 -8.76
C SER A 18 7.35 -17.89 -9.50
N GLU A 19 6.12 -17.68 -10.00
CA GLU A 19 5.59 -16.43 -10.57
C GLU A 19 6.14 -15.15 -9.88
N PRO A 20 6.24 -14.02 -10.61
CA PRO A 20 6.82 -12.80 -10.07
C PRO A 20 6.12 -12.41 -8.76
N ARG A 21 6.89 -12.44 -7.66
CA ARG A 21 6.46 -11.85 -6.39
C ARG A 21 6.25 -10.36 -6.60
N GLY A 22 5.20 -9.79 -5.99
CA GLY A 22 4.86 -8.37 -6.14
C GLY A 22 6.10 -7.47 -6.03
N VAL A 23 6.29 -6.60 -7.02
CA VAL A 23 7.47 -5.73 -7.13
C VAL A 23 7.24 -4.50 -6.26
N ASN A 24 8.14 -4.23 -5.32
CA ASN A 24 8.04 -3.08 -4.43
C ASN A 24 8.17 -1.76 -5.21
N GLU A 25 7.19 -0.88 -5.05
CA GLU A 25 7.10 0.42 -5.74
C GLU A 25 7.27 1.62 -4.79
N SER A 26 7.69 1.41 -3.54
CA SER A 26 7.85 2.47 -2.51
C SER A 26 8.76 3.62 -2.93
N HIS A 27 9.64 3.40 -3.92
CA HIS A 27 10.56 4.41 -4.42
C HIS A 27 9.89 5.46 -5.32
N LYS A 28 8.67 5.21 -5.83
CA LYS A 28 7.96 6.17 -6.67
C LYS A 28 7.51 7.38 -5.86
N SER A 29 7.64 8.57 -6.43
CA SER A 29 7.32 9.85 -5.78
C SER A 29 5.87 9.92 -5.30
N GLU A 30 4.92 9.43 -6.10
CA GLU A 30 3.49 9.38 -5.76
C GLU A 30 3.21 8.72 -4.41
N PHE A 31 3.91 7.62 -4.10
CA PHE A 31 3.74 6.90 -2.83
C PHE A 31 4.49 7.57 -1.68
N ILE A 32 5.63 8.20 -1.95
CA ILE A 32 6.38 8.97 -0.96
C ILE A 32 5.55 10.18 -0.50
N GLU A 33 4.97 10.91 -1.45
CA GLU A 33 4.10 12.07 -1.18
C GLU A 33 2.84 11.66 -0.45
N LEU A 34 2.16 10.60 -0.90
CA LEU A 34 0.98 10.07 -0.20
C LEU A 34 1.31 9.68 1.24
N ARG A 35 2.44 8.99 1.47
CA ARG A 35 2.85 8.60 2.82
C ARG A 35 3.15 9.82 3.70
N LYS A 36 3.81 10.85 3.16
CA LYS A 36 4.02 12.13 3.87
C LYS A 36 2.69 12.80 4.23
N TRP A 37 1.76 12.86 3.28
CA TRP A 37 0.43 13.45 3.45
C TRP A 37 -0.41 12.72 4.51
N LEU A 38 -0.34 11.38 4.53
CA LEU A 38 -1.00 10.54 5.55
C LEU A 38 -0.40 10.78 6.93
N LYS A 39 0.95 10.80 7.05
CA LYS A 39 1.64 11.09 8.32
C LYS A 39 1.23 12.43 8.91
N ALA A 40 1.09 13.46 8.07
CA ALA A 40 0.64 14.78 8.50
C ALA A 40 -0.77 14.74 9.14
N ARG A 41 -1.62 13.79 8.73
CA ARG A 41 -2.98 13.55 9.26
C ARG A 41 -3.05 12.52 10.39
N LYS A 42 -1.92 12.24 11.05
CA LYS A 42 -1.83 11.29 12.17
C LYS A 42 -2.12 9.83 11.78
N PHE A 43 -1.97 9.49 10.49
CA PHE A 43 -1.93 8.09 10.09
C PHE A 43 -0.71 7.40 10.71
N GLN A 44 -0.94 6.26 11.35
CA GLN A 44 0.13 5.45 11.93
C GLN A 44 0.88 4.70 10.82
N ASP A 45 2.20 4.65 10.94
CA ASP A 45 3.01 3.91 9.97
C ASP A 45 2.61 2.43 9.96
N SER A 46 2.21 1.93 8.79
CA SER A 46 1.89 0.53 8.58
C SER A 46 3.12 -0.23 8.04
N ASN A 47 3.19 -1.53 8.37
CA ASN A 47 4.20 -2.45 7.83
C ASN A 47 3.88 -2.87 6.39
N LEU A 48 3.25 -1.98 5.61
CA LEU A 48 2.82 -2.22 4.25
C LEU A 48 3.71 -1.41 3.28
N ALA A 49 4.06 -2.03 2.16
CA ALA A 49 4.72 -1.39 1.04
C ALA A 49 3.80 -1.42 -0.19
N PRO A 50 3.70 -0.33 -0.95
CA PRO A 50 3.17 -0.37 -2.30
C PRO A 50 3.91 -1.40 -3.14
N ALA A 51 3.17 -2.24 -3.84
CA ALA A 51 3.72 -3.24 -4.74
C ALA A 51 2.82 -3.43 -5.97
N CYS A 52 3.41 -3.80 -7.10
CA CYS A 52 2.67 -4.21 -8.29
C CYS A 52 2.68 -5.74 -8.39
N PHE A 53 1.49 -6.33 -8.40
CA PHE A 53 1.26 -7.77 -8.52
C PHE A 53 0.83 -8.13 -9.95
N PRO A 54 1.41 -9.17 -10.55
CA PRO A 54 0.89 -9.72 -11.81
C PRO A 54 -0.60 -10.09 -11.66
N GLY A 55 -1.42 -9.75 -12.65
CA GLY A 55 -2.87 -10.05 -12.67
C GLY A 55 -3.75 -9.00 -11.99
N THR A 56 -3.40 -8.51 -10.80
CA THR A 56 -4.22 -7.52 -10.06
C THR A 56 -3.75 -6.08 -10.24
N GLY A 57 -2.48 -5.86 -10.60
CA GLY A 57 -1.87 -4.55 -10.69
C GLY A 57 -1.42 -4.02 -9.33
N ARG A 58 -1.60 -2.73 -9.06
CA ARG A 58 -1.14 -2.07 -7.82
C ARG A 58 -1.85 -2.61 -6.59
N GLY A 59 -1.11 -2.81 -5.51
CA GLY A 59 -1.62 -3.24 -4.22
C GLY A 59 -0.63 -2.97 -3.09
N LEU A 60 -0.89 -3.56 -1.93
CA LEU A 60 -0.04 -3.46 -0.74
C LEU A 60 0.54 -4.82 -0.39
N MET A 61 1.83 -4.86 -0.11
CA MET A 61 2.58 -6.02 0.35
C MET A 61 2.99 -5.84 1.81
N SER A 62 2.70 -6.82 2.66
CA SER A 62 3.19 -6.80 4.04
C SER A 62 4.69 -7.06 4.10
N GLN A 63 5.40 -6.28 4.93
CA GLN A 63 6.83 -6.46 5.23
C GLN A 63 7.05 -7.38 6.43
N THR A 64 6.00 -7.66 7.20
CA THR A 64 6.02 -8.53 8.38
C THR A 64 4.97 -9.63 8.25
N SER A 65 5.12 -10.72 9.02
CA SER A 65 4.07 -11.74 9.13
C SER A 65 2.81 -11.13 9.74
N LEU A 66 1.65 -11.40 9.14
CA LEU A 66 0.35 -10.99 9.66
C LEU A 66 -0.26 -12.13 10.48
N GLN A 67 -0.98 -11.77 11.54
CA GLN A 67 -1.80 -12.70 12.32
C GLN A 67 -3.28 -12.47 12.04
N GLU A 68 -4.07 -13.52 12.20
CA GLU A 68 -5.53 -13.41 12.08
C GLU A 68 -6.09 -12.46 13.15
N GLY A 69 -7.08 -11.64 12.78
CA GLY A 69 -7.65 -10.61 13.66
C GLY A 69 -6.75 -9.40 13.94
N GLN A 70 -5.51 -9.38 13.42
CA GLN A 70 -4.63 -8.24 13.57
C GLN A 70 -5.15 -7.04 12.76
N MET A 71 -5.19 -5.86 13.39
CA MET A 71 -5.45 -4.61 12.68
C MET A 71 -4.24 -4.25 11.80
N ILE A 72 -4.43 -4.34 10.48
CA ILE A 72 -3.36 -4.13 9.48
C ILE A 72 -3.21 -2.65 9.11
N ILE A 73 -4.33 -1.92 9.06
CA ILE A 73 -4.37 -0.50 8.70
C ILE A 73 -5.53 0.19 9.43
N SER A 74 -5.29 1.40 9.90
CA SER A 74 -6.32 2.28 10.46
C SER A 74 -6.19 3.67 9.82
N LEU A 75 -7.30 4.19 9.27
CA LEU A 75 -7.33 5.47 8.59
C LEU A 75 -8.22 6.45 9.35
N PRO A 76 -7.73 7.66 9.67
CA PRO A 76 -8.58 8.73 10.16
C PRO A 76 -9.63 9.14 9.12
N GLU A 77 -10.80 9.56 9.56
CA GLU A 77 -11.86 10.06 8.68
C GLU A 77 -11.41 11.26 7.85
N SER A 78 -10.51 12.09 8.39
CA SER A 78 -9.91 13.23 7.70
C SER A 78 -9.07 12.86 6.46
N CYS A 79 -8.75 11.58 6.28
CA CYS A 79 -8.10 11.05 5.09
C CYS A 79 -9.09 10.61 4.00
N LEU A 80 -10.39 10.58 4.30
CA LEU A 80 -11.44 10.12 3.39
C LEU A 80 -12.06 11.30 2.64
N LEU A 81 -12.44 11.03 1.39
CA LEU A 81 -13.34 11.89 0.62
C LEU A 81 -14.74 11.27 0.70
N THR A 82 -15.64 11.95 1.41
CA THR A 82 -17.03 11.54 1.60
C THR A 82 -17.98 12.54 0.95
N THR A 83 -19.25 12.16 0.79
CA THR A 83 -20.29 13.07 0.28
C THR A 83 -20.41 14.33 1.12
N ASP A 84 -20.29 14.22 2.45
CA ASP A 84 -20.27 15.38 3.36
C ASP A 84 -19.07 16.30 3.04
N THR A 85 -17.86 15.76 2.85
CA THR A 85 -16.70 16.59 2.48
C THR A 85 -16.90 17.29 1.12
N VAL A 86 -17.56 16.64 0.16
CA VAL A 86 -17.84 17.22 -1.16
C VAL A 86 -18.90 18.32 -1.06
N ILE A 87 -19.98 18.10 -0.30
CA ILE A 87 -21.04 19.09 -0.09
C ILE A 87 -20.52 20.32 0.66
N ARG A 88 -19.54 20.16 1.57
CA ARG A 88 -18.89 21.29 2.25
C ARG A 88 -17.84 22.01 1.40
N SER A 89 -17.40 21.40 0.31
CA SER A 89 -16.44 22.01 -0.61
C SER A 89 -17.12 23.04 -1.52
N TYR A 90 -16.32 23.74 -2.34
CA TYR A 90 -16.84 24.67 -3.35
C TYR A 90 -17.85 24.03 -4.31
N LEU A 91 -17.80 22.71 -4.51
CA LEU A 91 -18.73 21.95 -5.36
C LEU A 91 -20.14 21.85 -4.78
N GLY A 92 -20.29 21.95 -3.45
CA GLY A 92 -21.59 21.80 -2.80
C GLY A 92 -22.64 22.79 -3.25
N ALA A 93 -22.23 24.04 -3.51
CA ALA A 93 -23.14 25.07 -4.02
C ALA A 93 -23.66 24.76 -5.43
N TYR A 94 -22.90 24.03 -6.23
CA TYR A 94 -23.35 23.58 -7.55
C TYR A 94 -24.27 22.37 -7.42
N ILE A 95 -23.88 21.38 -6.62
CA ILE A 95 -24.67 20.15 -6.42
C ILE A 95 -26.06 20.46 -5.84
N THR A 96 -26.14 21.34 -4.85
CA THR A 96 -27.41 21.71 -4.20
C THR A 96 -28.34 22.56 -5.07
N LYS A 97 -27.78 23.30 -6.04
CA LYS A 97 -28.56 24.07 -7.02
C LYS A 97 -29.14 23.20 -8.13
N TRP A 98 -28.51 22.07 -8.43
CA TRP A 98 -29.02 21.07 -9.36
C TRP A 98 -30.06 20.19 -8.64
N LYS A 99 -31.26 20.75 -8.45
CA LYS A 99 -32.47 20.00 -8.09
C LYS A 99 -33.41 19.95 -9.27
#